data_AF-A0A817W8X4-F1
#
_entry.id   AF-A0A817W8X4-F1
#
_cell.length_a   1.000
_cell.length_b   1.000
_cell.length_c   1.000
_cell.angle_alpha   90.00
_cell.angle_beta   90.00
_cell.angle_gamma   90.00
#
_symmetry.space_group_name_H-M   'P 1'
#
loop_
_entity.id
_entity.type
_entity.pdbx_description
1 polymer ?
#
loop_
_entity_poly.entity_id
_entity_poly.type
_entity_poly.pdbx_seq_one_letter_code
_entity_poly.pdbx_strand_id
1 'polypeptide(L)'
;MLIITIAFLQSFISITNQQQYQVEFKLTSFGLKFQYPNISDLYSVQSNVFSIIHCVMTCSVAQECQTFEYDISSNVCHLFSIWSYQGTIVASTSSTSLVGYVKQTIGLYSLYGKSCNSSRDINRYLLCTSGNLWSCRAQLVYNGSACQSDVAYSYTTASYQQECLQNQTMVWNGTSCSP
;
A
#
# COMPACT_ATOMS: atom_id res chain seq x y z
N MET A 1 2.54 -14.57 -23.33
CA MET A 1 3.87 -15.22 -23.21
C MET A 1 4.51 -14.68 -21.94
N LEU A 2 4.65 -15.53 -20.93
CA LEU A 2 5.17 -15.18 -19.60
C LEU A 2 6.70 -15.35 -19.64
N ILE A 3 7.47 -14.32 -19.31
CA ILE A 3 8.93 -14.42 -19.18
C ILE A 3 9.27 -14.13 -17.72
N ILE A 4 9.82 -15.13 -17.02
CA ILE A 4 10.32 -15.03 -15.64
C ILE A 4 11.84 -15.13 -15.71
N THR A 5 12.56 -14.13 -15.21
CA THR A 5 14.01 -14.18 -15.03
C THR A 5 14.32 -14.24 -13.53
N ILE A 6 15.08 -15.25 -13.10
CA ILE A 6 15.48 -15.44 -11.69
C ILE A 6 16.98 -15.14 -11.60
N ALA A 7 17.34 -14.04 -10.93
CA ALA A 7 18.71 -13.73 -10.54
C ALA A 7 18.80 -13.64 -9.01
N PHE A 8 19.74 -14.38 -8.41
CA PHE A 8 20.00 -14.40 -6.97
C PHE A 8 20.77 -13.15 -6.53
N LEU A 9 20.06 -12.05 -6.24
CA LEU A 9 20.41 -10.99 -5.28
C LEU A 9 19.24 -9.99 -5.24
N GLN A 10 18.48 -9.95 -4.13
CA GLN A 10 17.19 -9.23 -4.01
C GLN A 10 16.19 -9.55 -5.13
N SER A 11 15.38 -10.58 -4.93
CA SER A 11 14.32 -10.97 -5.86
C SER A 11 13.18 -9.95 -5.87
N PHE A 12 13.07 -9.20 -6.96
CA PHE A 12 11.89 -8.40 -7.27
C PHE A 12 10.94 -9.24 -8.15
N ILE A 13 9.66 -9.26 -7.79
CA ILE A 13 8.60 -9.78 -8.66
C ILE A 13 7.86 -8.58 -9.24
N SER A 14 7.92 -8.43 -10.56
CA SER A 14 7.12 -7.45 -11.31
C SER A 14 5.98 -8.17 -12.01
N ILE A 15 4.75 -7.72 -11.78
CA ILE A 15 3.55 -8.25 -12.41
C ILE A 15 2.90 -7.15 -13.24
N THR A 16 2.66 -7.42 -14.52
CA THR A 16 1.93 -6.53 -15.43
C THR A 16 0.54 -7.13 -15.67
N ASN A 17 -0.48 -6.60 -14.99
CA ASN A 17 -1.86 -6.87 -15.38
C ASN A 17 -2.20 -6.07 -16.64
N GLN A 18 -3.20 -6.50 -17.42
CA GLN A 18 -3.68 -5.75 -18.60
C GLN A 18 -4.31 -4.37 -18.27
N GLN A 19 -4.18 -3.91 -17.02
CA GLN A 19 -4.51 -2.57 -16.55
C GLN A 19 -3.18 -1.87 -16.20
N GLN A 20 -2.99 -0.65 -16.71
CA GLN A 20 -1.72 0.09 -16.93
C GLN A 20 -0.89 0.45 -15.67
N TYR A 21 -0.72 -0.42 -14.68
CA TYR A 21 0.12 -0.13 -13.51
C TYR A 21 0.99 -1.33 -13.13
N GLN A 22 2.28 -1.06 -12.95
CA GLN A 22 3.25 -2.00 -12.41
C GLN A 22 3.23 -1.88 -10.88
N VAL A 23 3.11 -3.01 -10.19
CA VAL A 23 3.26 -3.10 -8.73
C VAL A 23 4.55 -3.86 -8.43
N GLU A 24 5.45 -3.23 -7.69
CA GLU A 24 6.66 -3.88 -7.19
C GLU A 24 6.43 -4.30 -5.75
N PHE A 25 6.76 -5.56 -5.43
CA PHE A 25 6.76 -6.06 -4.06
C PHE A 25 8.19 -6.30 -3.58
N LYS A 26 8.46 -5.93 -2.32
CA LYS A 26 9.63 -6.40 -1.57
C LYS A 26 9.22 -7.60 -0.74
N LEU A 27 10.03 -8.64 -0.78
CA LEU A 27 9.84 -9.87 0.00
C LEU A 27 10.90 -9.96 1.09
N THR A 28 10.51 -10.45 2.25
CA THR A 28 11.45 -10.79 3.32
C THR A 28 12.07 -12.16 3.10
N SER A 29 13.04 -12.51 3.94
CA SER A 29 13.43 -13.91 4.11
C SER A 29 12.27 -14.74 4.67
N PHE A 30 12.37 -16.05 4.51
CA PHE A 30 11.49 -17.00 5.17
C PHE A 30 11.68 -16.98 6.70
N GLY A 31 10.71 -17.54 7.43
CA GLY A 31 10.69 -17.58 8.89
C GLY A 31 10.16 -16.31 9.54
N LEU A 32 9.48 -15.44 8.78
CA LEU A 32 9.03 -14.13 9.23
C LEU A 32 7.52 -13.98 9.07
N LYS A 33 6.90 -13.28 10.02
CA LYS A 33 5.48 -12.93 10.03
C LYS A 33 5.27 -11.44 10.27
N PHE A 34 4.12 -10.93 9.89
CA PHE A 34 3.76 -9.54 10.08
C PHE A 34 2.87 -9.37 11.31
N GLN A 35 3.38 -8.63 12.29
CA GLN A 35 2.62 -8.21 13.47
C GLN A 35 2.02 -6.83 13.20
N TYR A 36 0.69 -6.80 13.12
CA TYR A 36 -0.09 -5.60 12.84
C TYR A 36 -0.74 -5.07 14.14
N PRO A 37 -0.94 -3.74 14.26
CA PRO A 37 -1.41 -3.14 15.51
C PRO A 37 -2.91 -3.34 15.76
N ASN A 38 -3.75 -3.34 14.70
CA ASN A 38 -5.20 -3.47 14.85
C ASN A 38 -5.77 -4.57 13.95
N ILE A 39 -6.75 -5.32 14.45
CA ILE A 39 -7.39 -6.37 13.66
C ILE A 39 -8.14 -5.84 12.43
N SER A 40 -8.55 -4.58 12.45
CA SER A 40 -9.13 -3.88 11.29
C SER A 40 -8.17 -3.75 10.11
N ASP A 41 -6.86 -3.91 10.36
CA ASP A 41 -5.83 -3.83 9.34
C ASP A 41 -5.70 -5.15 8.56
N LEU A 42 -6.27 -6.25 9.08
CA LEU A 42 -6.41 -7.51 8.35
C LEU A 42 -7.54 -7.39 7.34
N TYR A 43 -7.17 -7.25 6.08
CA TYR A 43 -8.10 -7.09 4.97
C TYR A 43 -8.76 -8.42 4.59
N SER A 44 -7.98 -9.50 4.48
CA SER A 44 -8.50 -10.80 4.06
C SER A 44 -7.59 -11.94 4.49
N VAL A 45 -8.19 -13.11 4.72
CA VAL A 45 -7.50 -14.38 4.96
C VAL A 45 -7.90 -15.35 3.86
N GLN A 46 -6.93 -15.83 3.08
CA GLN A 46 -7.15 -16.80 2.02
C GLN A 46 -6.52 -18.13 2.39
N SER A 47 -7.32 -19.18 2.42
CA SER A 47 -6.88 -20.56 2.61
C SER A 47 -6.72 -21.27 1.26
N ASN A 48 -6.00 -22.39 1.24
CA ASN A 48 -5.71 -23.17 0.03
C ASN A 48 -4.94 -22.38 -1.04
N VAL A 49 -4.05 -21.48 -0.59
CA VAL A 49 -3.16 -20.72 -1.46
C VAL A 49 -1.84 -21.49 -1.60
N PHE A 50 -1.69 -22.22 -2.71
CA PHE A 50 -0.54 -23.12 -2.93
C PHE A 50 0.70 -22.44 -3.51
N SER A 51 0.69 -21.12 -3.67
CA SER A 51 1.83 -20.38 -4.22
C SER A 51 1.89 -18.96 -3.70
N ILE A 52 3.11 -18.51 -3.38
CA ILE A 52 3.40 -17.10 -3.10
C ILE A 52 2.93 -16.20 -4.26
N ILE A 53 3.05 -16.67 -5.51
CA ILE A 53 2.64 -15.89 -6.69
C ILE A 53 1.14 -15.61 -6.64
N HIS A 54 0.34 -16.58 -6.20
CA HIS A 54 -1.10 -16.39 -6.04
C HIS A 54 -1.37 -15.32 -4.96
N CYS A 55 -0.70 -15.38 -3.81
CA CYS A 55 -0.84 -14.38 -2.75
C CYS A 55 -0.45 -12.97 -3.23
N VAL A 56 0.67 -12.84 -3.95
CA VAL A 56 1.12 -11.59 -4.57
C VAL A 56 0.11 -11.08 -5.59
N MET A 57 -0.39 -11.95 -6.47
CA MET A 57 -1.41 -11.59 -7.47
C MET A 57 -2.67 -11.06 -6.81
N THR A 58 -3.19 -11.77 -5.80
CA THR A 58 -4.36 -11.34 -5.05
C THR A 58 -4.11 -9.98 -4.42
N CYS A 59 -2.98 -9.79 -3.73
CA CYS A 59 -2.64 -8.50 -3.15
C CYS A 59 -2.53 -7.41 -4.23
N SER A 60 -1.93 -7.70 -5.39
CA SER A 60 -1.73 -6.74 -6.50
C SER A 60 -3.01 -6.24 -7.15
N VAL A 61 -4.10 -7.02 -7.07
CA VAL A 61 -5.42 -6.63 -7.58
C VAL A 61 -6.27 -5.99 -6.48
N ALA A 62 -6.14 -6.46 -5.24
CA ALA A 62 -6.78 -5.86 -4.06
C ALA A 62 -6.14 -4.50 -3.78
N GLN A 63 -6.82 -3.43 -4.16
CA GLN A 63 -6.25 -2.08 -4.12
C GLN A 63 -5.91 -1.62 -2.68
N GLU A 64 -6.63 -2.14 -1.70
CA GLU A 64 -6.43 -1.89 -0.28
C GLU A 64 -5.17 -2.57 0.25
N CYS A 65 -4.76 -3.70 -0.34
CA CYS A 65 -3.65 -4.49 0.18
C CYS A 65 -2.32 -3.73 0.06
N GLN A 66 -1.57 -3.59 1.14
CA GLN A 66 -0.24 -2.98 1.13
C GLN A 66 0.85 -3.95 1.61
N THR A 67 0.48 -4.86 2.49
CA THR A 67 1.34 -5.91 3.02
C THR A 67 0.59 -7.24 2.92
N PHE A 68 1.31 -8.33 2.71
CA PHE A 68 0.78 -9.67 2.81
C PHE A 68 1.75 -10.57 3.58
N GLU A 69 1.21 -11.62 4.19
CA GLU A 69 1.98 -12.71 4.76
C GLU A 69 1.53 -13.99 4.10
N TYR A 70 2.49 -14.82 3.70
CA TYR A 70 2.22 -16.11 3.09
C TYR A 70 2.99 -17.21 3.81
N ASP A 71 2.30 -18.30 4.14
CA ASP A 71 2.92 -19.48 4.74
C ASP A 71 2.64 -20.73 3.91
N ILE A 72 3.72 -21.34 3.41
CA ILE A 72 3.66 -22.54 2.58
C ILE A 72 3.11 -23.74 3.36
N SER A 73 3.47 -23.87 4.65
CA SER A 73 3.09 -25.05 5.44
C SER A 73 1.58 -25.13 5.70
N SER A 74 0.95 -23.97 5.91
CA SER A 74 -0.50 -23.87 6.14
C SER A 74 -1.30 -23.57 4.86
N ASN A 75 -0.65 -23.22 3.75
CA ASN A 75 -1.28 -22.72 2.53
C ASN A 75 -2.21 -21.53 2.79
N VAL A 76 -1.80 -20.64 3.70
CA VAL A 76 -2.58 -19.45 4.08
C VAL A 76 -1.86 -18.19 3.60
N CYS A 77 -2.65 -17.26 3.06
CA CYS A 77 -2.24 -15.92 2.67
C CYS A 77 -3.07 -14.90 3.45
N HIS A 78 -2.42 -14.10 4.28
CA HIS A 78 -3.02 -12.96 4.97
C HIS A 78 -2.74 -11.69 4.16
N LEU A 79 -3.77 -10.89 3.91
CA LEU A 79 -3.66 -9.61 3.24
C LEU A 79 -3.95 -8.50 4.24
N PHE A 80 -3.12 -7.46 4.25
CA PHE A 80 -3.23 -6.34 5.18
C PHE A 80 -3.39 -5.03 4.42
N SER A 81 -4.24 -4.14 4.93
CA SER A 81 -4.47 -2.80 4.37
C SER A 81 -3.42 -1.77 4.78
N ILE A 82 -2.49 -2.15 5.65
CA ILE A 82 -1.45 -1.28 6.21
C ILE A 82 -0.07 -1.56 5.62
N TRP A 83 0.74 -0.52 5.61
CA TRP A 83 2.12 -0.59 5.15
C TRP A 83 3.03 -1.31 6.16
N SER A 84 4.12 -1.90 5.66
CA SER A 84 5.05 -2.67 6.48
C SER A 84 5.70 -1.87 7.61
N TYR A 85 5.85 -0.54 7.47
CA TYR A 85 6.39 0.33 8.52
C TYR A 85 5.37 0.71 9.61
N GLN A 86 4.08 0.44 9.41
CA GLN A 86 3.04 0.66 10.41
C GLN A 86 2.84 -0.54 11.34
N GLY A 87 3.42 -1.69 11.00
CA GLY A 87 3.49 -2.88 11.83
C GLY A 87 4.94 -3.25 12.16
N THR A 88 5.16 -4.50 12.53
CA THR A 88 6.50 -5.03 12.82
C THR A 88 6.66 -6.39 12.17
N ILE A 89 7.79 -6.62 11.50
CA ILE A 89 8.13 -7.93 10.95
C ILE A 89 8.95 -8.67 12.00
N VAL A 90 8.43 -9.81 12.47
CA VAL A 90 9.00 -10.58 13.58
C VAL A 90 9.21 -12.04 13.17
N ALA A 91 9.96 -12.77 13.98
CA ALA A 91 10.14 -14.21 13.79
C ALA A 91 8.79 -14.94 13.86
N SER A 92 8.58 -15.84 12.90
CA SER A 92 7.42 -16.72 12.85
C SER A 92 7.73 -18.08 13.49
N THR A 93 6.68 -18.77 13.92
CA THR A 93 6.77 -20.18 14.31
C THR A 93 6.90 -21.10 13.10
N SER A 94 6.49 -20.64 11.91
CA SER A 94 6.68 -21.36 10.64
C SER A 94 7.94 -20.89 9.95
N SER A 95 8.88 -21.81 9.70
CA SER A 95 10.08 -21.56 8.90
C SER A 95 9.79 -21.34 7.42
N THR A 96 8.56 -21.57 6.96
CA THR A 96 8.13 -21.39 5.56
C THR A 96 7.25 -20.17 5.34
N SER A 97 7.04 -19.38 6.39
CA SER A 97 6.32 -18.11 6.29
C SER A 97 7.23 -16.99 5.78
N LEU A 98 6.65 -16.04 5.05
CA LEU A 98 7.33 -14.82 4.62
C LEU A 98 6.34 -13.65 4.58
N VAL A 99 6.88 -12.45 4.61
CA VAL A 99 6.12 -11.21 4.44
C VAL A 99 6.50 -10.55 3.12
N GLY A 100 5.51 -10.06 2.39
CA GLY A 100 5.73 -9.21 1.22
C GLY A 100 4.98 -7.90 1.36
N TYR A 101 5.52 -6.82 0.82
CA TYR A 101 4.87 -5.51 0.87
C TYR A 101 5.13 -4.68 -0.37
N VAL A 102 4.16 -3.85 -0.73
CA VAL A 102 4.23 -2.96 -1.89
C VAL A 102 5.36 -1.95 -1.68
N LYS A 103 6.24 -1.82 -2.67
CA LYS A 103 7.31 -0.83 -2.67
C LYS A 103 6.74 0.52 -3.12
N GLN A 104 6.70 1.47 -2.20
CA GLN A 104 6.34 2.84 -2.53
C GLN A 104 7.46 3.48 -3.35
N THR A 105 7.11 3.99 -4.54
CA THR A 105 7.96 4.90 -5.31
C THR A 105 7.14 6.14 -5.67
N ILE A 106 7.80 7.31 -5.68
CA ILE A 106 7.14 8.62 -5.87
C ILE A 106 6.37 8.67 -7.20
N GLY A 107 6.87 7.97 -8.24
CA GLY A 107 6.25 7.93 -9.56
C GLY A 107 4.83 7.33 -9.56
N LEU A 108 4.47 6.51 -8.57
CA LEU A 108 3.17 5.84 -8.47
C LEU A 108 2.01 6.82 -8.23
N TYR A 109 2.31 8.00 -7.68
CA TYR A 109 1.33 9.04 -7.37
C TYR A 109 1.41 10.24 -8.34
N SER A 110 2.18 10.13 -9.42
CA SER A 110 2.39 11.21 -10.41
C SER A 110 1.13 11.65 -11.17
N LEU A 111 0.03 10.91 -11.00
CA LEU A 111 -1.28 11.25 -11.57
C LEU A 111 -2.16 12.07 -10.62
N TYR A 112 -1.78 12.27 -9.35
CA TYR A 112 -2.57 13.03 -8.38
C TYR A 112 -2.93 14.42 -8.93
N GLY A 113 -4.21 14.79 -8.80
CA GLY A 113 -4.74 16.07 -9.30
C GLY A 113 -4.88 16.16 -10.83
N LYS A 114 -4.47 15.15 -11.60
CA LYS A 114 -4.71 15.10 -13.05
C LYS A 114 -6.10 14.57 -13.36
N SER A 115 -6.61 14.91 -14.55
CA SER A 115 -7.88 14.39 -15.04
C SER A 115 -7.86 12.87 -15.20
N CYS A 116 -9.00 12.24 -14.92
CA CYS A 116 -9.23 10.81 -15.06
C CYS A 116 -10.64 10.55 -15.56
N ASN A 117 -10.84 9.42 -16.21
CA ASN A 117 -12.15 8.91 -16.59
C ASN A 117 -12.52 7.75 -15.66
N SER A 118 -13.43 7.99 -14.70
CA SER A 118 -13.83 6.99 -13.70
C SER A 118 -14.41 5.69 -14.28
N SER A 119 -14.87 5.72 -15.54
CA SER A 119 -15.41 4.54 -16.23
C SER A 119 -14.35 3.68 -16.95
N ARG A 120 -13.13 4.21 -17.12
CA ARG A 120 -12.08 3.56 -17.94
C ARG A 120 -10.74 3.45 -17.23
N ASP A 121 -10.41 4.46 -16.43
CA ASP A 121 -9.09 4.58 -15.84
C ASP A 121 -9.06 3.91 -14.48
N ILE A 122 -8.11 3.00 -14.29
CA ILE A 122 -7.92 2.26 -13.05
C ILE A 122 -6.50 2.48 -12.58
N ASN A 123 -6.37 2.94 -11.33
CA ASN A 123 -5.10 3.09 -10.66
C ASN A 123 -5.19 2.45 -9.27
N ARG A 124 -4.17 1.71 -8.89
CA ARG A 124 -4.10 1.09 -7.56
C ARG A 124 -3.96 2.13 -6.45
N TYR A 125 -3.11 3.12 -6.67
CA TYR A 125 -2.65 4.08 -5.67
C TYR A 125 -3.57 5.29 -5.53
N LEU A 126 -4.31 5.62 -6.59
CA LEU A 126 -5.19 6.79 -6.68
C LEU A 126 -6.60 6.37 -7.10
N LEU A 127 -7.61 7.09 -6.61
CA LEU A 127 -9.00 6.92 -6.98
C LEU A 127 -9.43 8.06 -7.91
N CYS A 128 -10.12 7.72 -9.00
CA CYS A 128 -10.76 8.73 -9.83
C CYS A 128 -12.04 9.21 -9.14
N THR A 129 -12.07 10.49 -8.74
CA THR A 129 -13.20 11.09 -8.03
C THR A 129 -14.31 11.54 -8.99
N SER A 130 -15.48 11.90 -8.44
CA SER A 130 -16.62 12.43 -9.22
C SER A 130 -16.31 13.73 -9.98
N GLY A 131 -15.30 14.48 -9.54
CA GLY A 131 -14.77 15.64 -10.27
C GLY A 131 -13.89 15.27 -11.47
N ASN A 132 -13.78 13.99 -11.82
CA ASN A 132 -12.87 13.46 -12.85
C ASN A 132 -11.41 13.80 -12.57
N LEU A 133 -11.02 13.83 -11.29
CA LEU A 133 -9.64 14.05 -10.85
C LEU A 133 -9.14 12.86 -10.04
N TRP A 134 -7.90 12.47 -10.25
CA TRP A 134 -7.21 11.51 -9.40
C TRP A 134 -7.00 12.11 -8.01
N SER A 135 -7.44 11.40 -6.98
CA SER A 135 -7.25 11.77 -5.58
C SER A 135 -6.78 10.57 -4.77
N CYS A 136 -6.35 10.85 -3.54
CA CYS A 136 -6.14 9.80 -2.56
C CYS A 136 -7.47 9.11 -2.21
N ARG A 137 -7.36 7.86 -1.77
CA ARG A 137 -8.50 7.11 -1.23
C ARG A 137 -8.98 7.78 0.05
N ALA A 138 -10.21 7.43 0.47
CA ALA A 138 -10.74 7.86 1.76
C ALA A 138 -9.74 7.57 2.89
N GLN A 139 -9.65 8.50 3.85
CA GLN A 139 -8.77 8.40 5.03
C GLN A 139 -7.26 8.51 4.74
N LEU A 140 -6.87 8.84 3.51
CA LEU A 140 -5.48 9.12 3.14
C LEU A 140 -5.34 10.58 2.68
N VAL A 141 -4.25 11.23 3.09
CA VAL A 141 -3.87 12.58 2.68
C VAL A 141 -2.65 12.52 1.77
N TYR A 142 -2.67 13.35 0.73
CA TYR A 142 -1.53 13.49 -0.17
C TYR A 142 -0.47 14.41 0.46
N ASN A 143 0.70 13.86 0.77
CA ASN A 143 1.78 14.62 1.40
C ASN A 143 2.73 15.31 0.39
N GLY A 144 2.38 15.35 -0.89
CA GLY A 144 3.26 15.82 -1.97
C GLY A 144 4.07 14.73 -2.66
N SER A 145 4.13 13.52 -2.09
CA SER A 145 4.85 12.36 -2.65
C SER A 145 4.03 11.08 -2.70
N ALA A 146 3.15 10.85 -1.73
CA ALA A 146 2.31 9.67 -1.61
C ALA A 146 1.01 9.98 -0.86
N CYS A 147 0.02 9.11 -1.03
CA CYS A 147 -1.16 9.06 -0.16
C CYS A 147 -0.83 8.25 1.10
N GLN A 148 -0.88 8.90 2.26
CA GLN A 148 -0.59 8.29 3.56
C GLN A 148 -1.76 8.50 4.52
N SER A 149 -1.91 7.62 5.51
CA SER A 149 -2.95 7.83 6.52
C SER A 149 -2.68 9.11 7.29
N ASP A 150 -3.73 9.80 7.74
CA ASP A 150 -3.60 11.00 8.57
C ASP A 150 -2.73 10.77 9.82
N VAL A 151 -2.78 9.55 10.35
CA VAL A 151 -1.95 9.12 11.47
C VAL A 151 -0.47 9.03 11.05
N ALA A 152 -0.13 8.43 9.91
CA ALA A 152 1.26 8.41 9.42
C ALA A 152 1.76 9.80 8.97
N TYR A 153 0.87 10.63 8.44
CA TYR A 153 1.17 12.01 8.05
C TYR A 153 1.46 12.89 9.28
N SER A 154 0.70 12.75 10.36
CA SER A 154 0.96 13.46 11.64
C SER A 154 2.29 13.04 12.29
N TYR A 155 2.69 11.76 12.20
CA TYR A 155 4.01 11.33 12.69
C TYR A 155 5.18 11.85 11.85
N THR A 156 4.98 12.13 10.57
CA THR A 156 6.03 12.67 9.67
C THR A 156 6.06 14.19 9.62
N THR A 157 4.96 14.86 9.97
CA THR A 157 4.85 16.32 10.03
C THR A 157 4.55 16.80 11.45
N ALA A 158 5.51 16.54 12.35
CA ALA A 158 5.56 17.22 13.63
C ALA A 158 5.94 18.70 13.44
N SER A 159 4.99 19.55 13.01
CA SER A 159 4.92 20.98 13.32
C SER A 159 3.73 21.69 12.65
N TYR A 160 2.75 22.11 13.45
CA TYR A 160 1.87 23.29 13.30
C TYR A 160 0.89 23.45 12.10
N GLN A 161 1.07 22.80 10.95
CA GLN A 161 0.15 23.00 9.80
C GLN A 161 -1.19 22.24 9.89
N GLN A 162 -1.28 21.22 10.75
CA GLN A 162 -2.38 20.27 10.74
C GLN A 162 -3.70 20.81 11.32
N GLU A 163 -3.68 21.84 12.17
CA GLU A 163 -4.92 22.46 12.67
C GLU A 163 -5.61 23.37 11.62
N CYS A 164 -4.86 23.92 10.65
CA CYS A 164 -5.44 24.80 9.62
C CYS A 164 -6.24 24.03 8.56
N LEU A 165 -5.70 22.92 8.07
CA LEU A 165 -6.22 22.25 6.86
C LEU A 165 -7.46 21.39 7.14
N GLN A 166 -7.68 20.98 8.39
CA GLN A 166 -8.88 20.23 8.76
C GLN A 166 -10.12 21.13 8.90
N ASN A 167 -9.95 22.46 9.00
CA ASN A 167 -11.03 23.42 9.08
C ASN A 167 -11.03 24.32 7.84
N GLN A 168 -11.92 24.08 6.87
CA GLN A 168 -12.02 24.81 5.59
C GLN A 168 -12.25 26.33 5.72
N THR A 169 -12.36 26.83 6.95
CA THR A 169 -12.52 28.25 7.28
C THR A 169 -11.24 28.91 7.76
N MET A 170 -10.10 28.22 7.84
CA MET A 170 -8.85 28.78 8.36
C MET A 170 -7.72 28.77 7.32
N VAL A 171 -6.90 29.82 7.32
CA VAL A 171 -5.77 30.01 6.40
C VAL A 171 -4.45 30.04 7.17
N TRP A 172 -3.46 29.27 6.69
CA TRP A 172 -2.11 29.25 7.26
C TRP A 172 -1.29 30.44 6.74
N ASN A 173 -0.79 31.28 7.66
CA ASN A 173 0.01 32.47 7.30
C ASN A 173 1.53 32.26 7.39
N GLY A 174 2.01 31.04 7.62
CA GLY A 174 3.43 30.73 7.82
C GLY A 174 3.87 30.63 9.29
N THR A 175 3.08 31.16 10.24
CA THR A 175 3.40 31.12 11.68
C THR A 175 2.21 30.74 12.56
N SER A 176 0.97 31.00 12.13
CA SER A 176 -0.25 30.69 12.86
C SER A 176 -1.43 30.41 11.92
N CYS A 177 -2.46 29.76 12.46
CA CYS A 177 -3.78 29.63 11.83
C CYS A 177 -4.71 30.75 12.30
N SER A 178 -5.35 31.41 11.36
CA SER A 178 -6.44 32.36 11.63
C SER A 178 -7.61 32.08 10.69
N PRO A 179 -8.85 32.36 11.11
CA PRO A 179 -9.98 32.41 10.19
C PRO A 179 -9.74 33.42 9.06
#